data_AF-A0A177NB59-F1
#
_entry.id   AF-A0A177NB59-F1
#
_cell.length_a   1.000
_cell.length_b   1.000
_cell.length_c   1.000
_cell.angle_alpha   90.00
_cell.angle_beta   90.00
_cell.angle_gamma   90.00
#
_symmetry.space_group_name_H-M   'P 1'
#
loop_
_entity.id
_entity.type
_entity.pdbx_description
1 polymer ?
#
loop_
_entity_poly.entity_id
_entity_poly.type
_entity_poly.pdbx_seq_one_letter_code
_entity_poly.pdbx_strand_id
1 'polypeptide(L)'
;MISNVLNSATNLISNAQQKAASAAQTIATLPVQKDEVGGSQDIAPTELFKPIVSLKEAELENSAGVKLLKTHEKMVGALLDVKA
;
A
#
# COMPACT_ATOMS: atom_id res chain seq x y z
N MET A 1 9.11 -14.37 -19.05
CA MET A 1 8.05 -13.33 -18.99
C MET A 1 7.14 -13.49 -17.75
N ILE A 2 6.76 -14.72 -17.38
CA ILE A 2 5.88 -15.02 -16.22
C ILE A 2 6.50 -14.63 -14.86
N SER A 3 7.80 -14.84 -14.65
CA SER A 3 8.52 -14.40 -13.43
C SER A 3 8.54 -12.89 -13.23
N ASN A 4 8.42 -12.12 -14.32
CA ASN A 4 8.40 -10.66 -14.26
C ASN A 4 7.09 -10.11 -13.66
N VAL A 5 5.98 -10.81 -13.89
CA VAL A 5 4.66 -10.44 -13.32
C VAL A 5 4.64 -10.64 -11.81
N LEU A 6 5.25 -11.74 -11.33
CA LEU A 6 5.39 -12.02 -9.90
C LEU A 6 6.23 -10.94 -9.21
N ASN A 7 7.38 -10.61 -9.78
CA ASN A 7 8.27 -9.56 -9.25
C ASN A 7 7.59 -8.17 -9.22
N SER A 8 6.85 -7.81 -10.28
CA SER A 8 6.08 -6.57 -10.32
C SER A 8 4.97 -6.55 -9.26
N ALA A 9 4.28 -7.67 -9.06
CA ALA A 9 3.24 -7.78 -8.04
C ALA A 9 3.82 -7.65 -6.62
N THR A 10 4.94 -8.33 -6.33
CA THR A 10 5.62 -8.21 -5.03
C THR A 10 6.14 -6.79 -4.79
N ASN A 11 6.67 -6.12 -5.82
CA ASN A 11 7.12 -4.74 -5.70
C ASN A 11 5.96 -3.78 -5.38
N LEU A 12 4.81 -3.94 -6.05
CA LEU A 12 3.61 -3.15 -5.76
C LEU A 12 3.12 -3.36 -4.33
N ILE A 13 3.10 -4.62 -3.87
CA ILE A 13 2.68 -4.97 -2.51
C ILE A 13 3.65 -4.38 -1.48
N SER A 14 4.95 -4.50 -1.68
CA SER A 14 5.96 -3.94 -0.78
C SER A 14 5.88 -2.41 -0.69
N ASN A 15 5.70 -1.73 -1.83
CA ASN A 15 5.53 -0.27 -1.87
C ASN A 15 4.26 0.17 -1.14
N ALA A 16 3.14 -0.55 -1.35
CA ALA A 16 1.89 -0.29 -0.64
C ALA A 16 2.06 -0.45 0.87
N GLN A 17 2.74 -1.50 1.33
CA GLN A 17 3.01 -1.71 2.76
C GLN A 17 3.86 -0.58 3.35
N GLN A 18 4.89 -0.13 2.65
CA GLN A 18 5.74 0.97 3.10
C GLN A 18 4.97 2.29 3.19
N LYS A 19 4.14 2.61 2.19
CA LYS A 19 3.26 3.78 2.19
C LYS A 19 2.25 3.73 3.34
N ALA A 20 1.62 2.57 3.56
CA ALA A 20 0.67 2.38 4.65
C ALA A 20 1.32 2.54 6.02
N ALA A 21 2.50 1.96 6.24
CA ALA A 21 3.26 2.10 7.48
C ALA A 21 3.63 3.56 7.75
N SER A 22 4.10 4.28 6.71
CA SER A 22 4.49 5.68 6.82
C SER A 22 3.28 6.58 7.15
N ALA A 23 2.15 6.37 6.46
CA ALA A 23 0.93 7.13 6.71
C ALA A 23 0.33 6.84 8.10
N ALA A 24 0.32 5.57 8.52
CA ALA A 24 -0.12 5.18 9.87
C ALA A 24 0.77 5.81 10.95
N GLN A 25 2.09 5.82 10.75
CA GLN A 25 3.03 6.47 11.65
C GLN A 25 2.74 7.98 11.76
N THR A 26 2.51 8.66 10.63
CA THR A 26 2.16 10.10 10.64
C THR A 26 0.86 10.36 11.39
N ILE A 27 -0.18 9.53 11.18
CA ILE A 27 -1.45 9.64 11.91
C ILE A 27 -1.26 9.43 13.41
N ALA A 28 -0.40 8.50 13.81
CA ALA A 28 -0.12 8.21 15.22
C ALA A 28 0.71 9.31 15.91
N THR A 29 1.61 9.99 15.19
CA THR A 29 2.46 11.05 15.75
C THR A 29 1.82 12.43 15.73
N LEU A 30 0.81 12.66 14.88
CA LEU A 30 0.02 13.90 14.82
C LEU A 30 -0.58 14.32 16.18
N PRO A 31 -1.27 13.45 16.94
CA PRO A 31 -1.83 13.82 18.24
C PRO A 31 -0.77 14.01 19.33
N VAL A 32 0.36 13.30 19.27
CA VAL A 32 1.41 13.37 20.30
C VAL A 32 2.22 14.67 20.20
N GLN A 33 2.44 15.18 18.99
CA GLN A 33 3.09 16.49 18.77
C GLN A 33 2.29 17.67 19.34
N LYS A 34 0.98 17.50 19.59
CA LYS A 34 0.12 18.52 20.23
C LYS A 34 0.39 18.68 21.74
N ASP A 35 0.91 17.64 22.40
CA ASP A 35 1.14 17.63 23.86
C ASP A 35 2.61 17.91 24.25
N GLU A 36 3.50 18.21 23.30
CA GLU A 36 4.86 18.66 23.59
C GLU A 36 4.89 20.15 23.97
N VAL A 37 5.64 20.50 25.02
CA VAL A 37 5.76 21.87 25.54
C VAL A 37 6.27 22.84 24.46
N GLY A 38 5.37 23.69 23.94
CA GLY A 38 5.65 24.60 22.81
C GLY A 38 4.80 24.33 21.55
N GLY A 39 4.00 23.25 21.53
CA GLY A 39 3.11 22.87 20.44
C GLY A 39 1.94 23.83 20.24
N SER A 40 2.19 24.96 19.58
CA SER A 40 1.14 25.88 19.15
C SER A 40 0.67 25.52 17.76
N GLN A 41 -0.15 24.48 17.60
CA GLN A 41 -0.95 24.33 16.38
C GLN A 41 -2.12 23.37 16.61
N ASP A 42 -3.34 23.91 16.45
CA ASP A 42 -4.50 23.07 16.23
C ASP A 42 -4.27 22.25 14.97
N ILE A 43 -4.32 20.91 15.10
CA ILE A 43 -4.23 19.98 13.98
C ILE A 43 -5.35 20.35 13.00
N ALA A 44 -4.99 21.02 11.92
CA ALA A 44 -5.95 21.36 10.90
C ALA A 44 -6.42 20.05 10.25
N PRO A 45 -7.74 19.84 10.03
CA PRO A 45 -8.25 18.66 9.33
C PRO A 45 -7.56 18.40 7.97
N THR A 46 -6.97 19.45 7.39
CA THR A 46 -6.18 19.39 6.17
C THR A 46 -4.91 18.56 6.27
N GLU A 47 -4.31 18.42 7.45
CA GLU A 47 -3.09 17.64 7.65
C GLU A 47 -3.35 16.12 7.69
N LEU A 48 -4.58 15.71 7.95
CA LEU A 48 -5.01 14.31 7.89
C LEU A 48 -5.36 13.85 6.47
N PHE A 49 -5.66 14.76 5.53
CA PHE A 49 -5.98 14.37 4.16
C PHE A 49 -4.79 13.69 3.46
N LYS A 50 -3.57 14.18 3.66
CA LYS A 50 -2.38 13.63 2.99
C LYS A 50 -2.11 12.16 3.43
N PRO A 51 -2.07 11.82 4.73
CA PRO A 51 -1.98 10.43 5.17
C PRO A 51 -3.13 9.55 4.68
N ILE A 52 -4.37 10.04 4.69
CA ILE A 52 -5.54 9.26 4.24
C ILE A 52 -5.47 8.99 2.72
N VAL A 53 -5.08 9.97 1.91
CA VAL A 53 -4.89 9.80 0.47
C VAL A 53 -3.76 8.79 0.21
N SER A 54 -2.64 8.90 0.92
CA SER A 54 -1.55 7.92 0.82
C SER A 54 -1.97 6.50 1.22
N LEU A 55 -2.83 6.35 2.23
CA LEU A 55 -3.43 5.05 2.57
C LEU A 55 -4.33 4.52 1.44
N LYS A 56 -5.10 5.39 0.79
CA LYS A 56 -5.96 4.98 -0.33
C LYS A 56 -5.15 4.56 -1.55
N GLU A 57 -4.08 5.28 -1.85
CA GLU A 57 -3.12 4.89 -2.89
C GLU A 57 -2.50 3.52 -2.59
N ALA A 58 -2.05 3.30 -1.35
CA ALA A 58 -1.51 2.02 -0.91
C ALA A 58 -2.53 0.88 -1.07
N GLU A 59 -3.79 1.10 -0.71
CA GLU A 59 -4.86 0.12 -0.89
C GLU A 59 -5.04 -0.26 -2.37
N LEU A 60 -5.04 0.74 -3.27
CA LEU A 60 -5.16 0.52 -4.71
C LEU A 60 -3.95 -0.21 -5.29
N GLU A 61 -2.73 0.16 -4.90
CA GLU A 61 -1.49 -0.51 -5.31
C GLU A 61 -1.46 -1.97 -4.84
N ASN A 62 -1.86 -2.24 -3.60
CA ASN A 62 -1.96 -3.58 -3.05
C ASN A 62 -3.02 -4.42 -3.79
N SER A 63 -4.19 -3.84 -4.05
CA SER A 63 -5.26 -4.50 -4.82
C SER A 63 -4.82 -4.86 -6.24
N ALA A 64 -4.09 -3.95 -6.91
CA ALA A 64 -3.49 -4.20 -8.21
C ALA A 64 -2.44 -5.32 -8.15
N GLY A 65 -1.56 -5.31 -7.15
CA GLY A 65 -0.58 -6.37 -6.90
C GLY A 65 -1.24 -7.74 -6.72
N VAL A 66 -2.28 -7.83 -5.86
CA VAL A 66 -3.05 -9.08 -5.66
C VAL A 66 -3.71 -9.56 -6.95
N LYS A 67 -4.24 -8.65 -7.77
CA LYS A 67 -4.86 -9.00 -9.06
C LYS A 67 -3.82 -9.58 -10.04
N LEU A 68 -2.61 -9.03 -10.05
CA LEU A 68 -1.49 -9.58 -10.83
C LEU A 68 -1.10 -10.98 -10.36
N LEU A 69 -1.04 -11.23 -9.04
CA LEU A 69 -0.79 -12.57 -8.48
C LEU A 69 -1.86 -13.58 -8.91
N LYS A 70 -3.14 -13.24 -8.78
CA LYS A 70 -4.24 -14.12 -9.20
C LYS A 70 -4.21 -14.42 -10.69
N THR A 71 -3.82 -13.43 -11.51
CA THR A 71 -3.69 -13.60 -12.96
C THR A 71 -2.50 -14.51 -13.28
N HIS A 72 -1.40 -14.38 -12.56
CA HIS A 72 -0.24 -15.27 -12.67
C HIS A 72 -0.62 -16.72 -12.31
N GLU A 73 -1.30 -16.96 -11.19
CA GLU A 73 -1.75 -18.30 -10.81
C GLU A 73 -2.66 -18.92 -11.87
N LYS A 74 -3.64 -18.16 -12.37
CA LYS A 74 -4.53 -18.63 -13.44
C LYS A 74 -3.78 -18.98 -14.72
N MET A 75 -2.78 -18.19 -15.09
CA MET A 75 -1.96 -18.44 -16.29
C MET A 75 -1.12 -19.71 -16.13
N VAL A 76 -0.50 -19.91 -14.96
CA VAL A 76 0.26 -21.14 -14.67
C VAL A 76 -0.66 -22.35 -14.68
N GLY A 77 -1.83 -22.27 -14.04
CA GLY A 77 -2.84 -23.35 -14.07
C GLY A 77 -3.30 -23.68 -15.49
N ALA A 78 -3.66 -22.67 -16.29
CA ALA A 78 -4.08 -22.89 -17.68
C ALA A 78 -2.98 -23.54 -18.54
N LEU A 79 -1.70 -23.19 -18.32
CA LEU A 79 -0.59 -23.83 -19.02
C LEU A 79 -0.38 -25.29 -18.62
N LEU A 80 -0.63 -25.63 -17.36
CA LEU A 80 -0.57 -27.01 -16.87
C LEU A 80 -1.75 -27.84 -17.41
N ASP A 81 -2.95 -27.28 -17.41
CA ASP A 81 -4.16 -27.94 -17.93
C ASP A 81 -4.07 -28.24 -19.42
N VAL A 82 -3.39 -27.42 -20.23
CA VAL A 82 -3.18 -27.68 -21.66
C VAL A 82 -2.29 -28.92 -21.93
N LYS A 83 -1.49 -29.35 -20.94
CA LYS A 83 -0.61 -30.52 -21.05
C LYS A 83 -1.19 -31.81 -20.45
N ALA A 84 -2.31 -31.72 -19.73
CA ALA A 84 -3.00 -32.85 -19.11
C ALA A 84 -4.02 -33.46 -20.08
#